data_AF-A0A1T5I5J0-F1
#
_entry.id   AF-A0A1T5I5J0-F1
#
_cell.length_a   1.000
_cell.length_b   1.000
_cell.length_c   1.000
_cell.angle_alpha   90.00
_cell.angle_beta   90.00
_cell.angle_gamma   90.00
#
_symmetry.space_group_name_H-M   'P 1'
#
loop_
_entity.id
_entity.type
_entity.pdbx_description
1 polymer ?
#
loop_
_entity_poly.entity_id
_entity_poly.type
_entity_poly.pdbx_seq_one_letter_code
_entity_poly.pdbx_strand_id
1 'polypeptide(L)'
;MSAIGIHIHLHHFKWNPKKTNEGHLSQKGQPGGISYKNWDVLTLSSDGNGHICARVVDHYNAVARRKLPENPQLWVFGYDMEKMKPRGWYSIMMPLFDVEPENHDDIIYATKELQDLANNALNQTRSQIKAAWFEYPEERKLKENKKKKDKTKGDTSFIDLDFWQQTEATFYLTVSHIAHNLNQQQPALTSEQAKYWRNTINQ
;
A
#
# COMPACT_ATOMS: atom_id res chain seq x y z
N MET A 1 -8.12 1.33 42.36
CA MET A 1 -8.89 1.74 41.17
C MET A 1 -7.94 1.81 39.99
N SER A 2 -8.01 0.83 39.09
CA SER A 2 -7.22 0.84 37.85
C SER A 2 -7.83 1.87 36.90
N ALA A 3 -7.07 2.90 36.56
CA ALA A 3 -7.46 3.82 35.50
C ALA A 3 -7.35 3.06 34.18
N ILE A 4 -8.48 2.65 33.61
CA ILE A 4 -8.56 2.18 32.23
C ILE A 4 -8.31 3.41 31.36
N GLY A 5 -7.04 3.65 31.02
CA GLY A 5 -6.67 4.63 30.01
C GLY A 5 -7.25 4.17 28.68
N ILE A 6 -8.30 4.82 28.20
CA ILE A 6 -8.80 4.62 26.84
C ILE A 6 -7.78 5.29 25.92
N HIS A 7 -6.76 4.55 25.51
CA HIS A 7 -5.88 4.96 24.43
C HIS A 7 -6.66 4.83 23.11
N ILE A 8 -7.02 5.96 22.51
CA ILE A 8 -7.51 6.00 21.13
C ILE A 8 -6.30 5.84 20.23
N HIS A 9 -6.04 4.62 19.79
CA HIS A 9 -4.96 4.34 18.85
C HIS A 9 -5.38 4.84 17.46
N LEU A 10 -4.72 5.91 17.00
CA LEU A 10 -4.77 6.39 15.62
C LEU A 10 -3.77 5.65 14.70
N HIS A 11 -3.11 4.64 15.25
CA HIS A 11 -2.15 3.81 14.53
C HIS A 11 -2.81 2.50 14.11
N HIS A 12 -2.44 2.05 12.91
CA HIS A 12 -2.69 0.69 12.48
C HIS A 12 -1.55 -0.23 12.95
N PHE A 13 -1.88 -1.51 13.15
CA PHE A 13 -0.94 -2.52 13.62
C PHE A 13 -0.87 -3.69 12.67
N LYS A 14 0.32 -4.31 12.59
CA LYS A 14 0.57 -5.53 11.83
C LYS A 14 1.21 -6.59 12.71
N TRP A 15 0.93 -7.86 12.41
CA TRP A 15 1.56 -9.02 13.00
C TRP A 15 1.70 -10.13 11.95
N ASN A 16 2.44 -11.18 12.29
CA ASN A 16 2.52 -12.38 11.47
C ASN A 16 1.51 -13.42 11.99
N PRO A 17 0.44 -13.74 11.25
CA PRO A 17 -0.55 -14.72 11.71
C PRO A 17 0.03 -16.10 12.00
N LYS A 18 1.13 -16.47 11.32
CA LYS A 18 1.81 -17.76 11.48
C LYS A 18 2.76 -17.79 12.68
N LYS A 19 3.01 -16.65 13.33
CA LYS A 19 3.91 -16.54 14.47
C LYS A 19 3.22 -15.80 15.62
N THR A 20 2.44 -16.54 16.38
CA THR A 20 1.63 -16.03 17.51
C THR A 20 2.45 -15.46 18.67
N ASN A 21 3.75 -15.75 18.74
CA ASN A 21 4.65 -15.24 19.79
C ASN A 21 5.24 -13.85 19.47
N GLU A 22 5.02 -13.30 18.26
CA GLU A 22 5.46 -11.96 17.91
C GLU A 22 4.36 -10.94 18.26
N GLY A 23 4.73 -9.86 18.96
CA GLY A 23 3.79 -8.80 19.33
C GLY A 23 3.33 -7.96 18.14
N HIS A 24 2.21 -7.26 18.30
CA HIS A 24 1.68 -6.36 17.27
C HIS A 24 2.59 -5.14 17.10
N LEU A 25 2.96 -4.83 15.87
CA LEU A 25 3.84 -3.71 15.54
C LEU A 25 3.04 -2.58 14.92
N SER A 26 3.15 -1.39 15.52
CA SER A 26 2.68 -0.17 14.87
C SER A 26 3.59 0.13 13.68
N GLN A 27 2.99 0.33 12.51
CA GLN A 27 3.75 0.77 11.34
C GLN A 27 4.09 2.26 11.49
N LYS A 28 5.33 2.62 11.16
CA LYS A 28 5.86 4.00 11.22
C LYS A 28 6.11 4.51 9.81
N GLY A 29 6.22 5.84 9.65
CA GLY A 29 6.66 6.46 8.40
C GLY A 29 7.96 5.82 7.89
N GLN A 30 8.00 5.53 6.60
CA GLN A 30 9.12 4.87 5.92
C GLN A 30 9.70 5.81 4.85
N PRO A 31 10.97 5.62 4.47
CA PRO A 31 11.52 6.32 3.31
C PRO A 31 10.76 5.91 2.04
N GLY A 32 10.45 6.88 1.19
CA GLY A 32 9.56 6.69 0.04
C GLY A 32 8.09 7.05 0.31
N GLY A 33 7.76 7.50 1.53
CA GLY A 33 6.48 8.12 1.86
C GLY A 33 5.31 7.15 1.99
N ILE A 34 4.11 7.72 1.94
CA ILE A 34 2.83 7.01 2.04
C ILE A 34 2.21 7.03 0.63
N SER A 35 1.69 5.89 0.19
CA SER A 35 1.04 5.71 -1.11
C SER A 35 0.00 4.60 -1.01
N TYR A 36 -0.75 4.37 -2.09
CA TYR A 36 -1.81 3.37 -2.16
C TYR A 36 -1.39 1.92 -1.85
N LYS A 37 -0.08 1.62 -1.80
CA LYS A 37 0.46 0.33 -1.31
C LYS A 37 0.05 -0.04 0.11
N ASN A 38 -0.33 0.95 0.90
CA ASN A 38 -0.76 0.76 2.27
C ASN A 38 -2.27 0.94 2.43
N TRP A 39 -3.02 1.17 1.34
CA TRP A 39 -4.43 1.52 1.43
C TRP A 39 -5.21 0.45 2.19
N ASP A 40 -5.13 -0.81 1.77
CA ASP A 40 -5.83 -1.95 2.36
C ASP A 40 -5.61 -2.05 3.88
N VAL A 41 -4.34 -1.99 4.31
CA VAL A 41 -3.97 -2.12 5.72
C VAL A 41 -4.28 -0.89 6.58
N LEU A 42 -4.52 0.26 5.94
CA LEU A 42 -4.87 1.51 6.59
C LEU A 42 -6.38 1.68 6.69
N THR A 43 -7.13 1.11 5.75
CA THR A 43 -8.58 1.31 5.64
C THR A 43 -9.40 0.16 6.16
N LEU A 44 -8.87 -1.07 6.21
CA LEU A 44 -9.60 -2.26 6.64
C LEU A 44 -8.79 -3.10 7.62
N SER A 45 -9.50 -3.85 8.47
CA SER A 45 -8.92 -4.81 9.42
C SER A 45 -9.07 -6.22 8.85
N SER A 46 -8.08 -7.08 9.00
CA SER A 46 -8.18 -8.50 8.63
C SER A 46 -7.22 -9.35 9.45
N ASP A 47 -7.80 -10.20 10.29
CA ASP A 47 -7.04 -11.11 11.15
C ASP A 47 -6.28 -12.15 10.33
N GLY A 48 -6.90 -12.69 9.28
CA GLY A 48 -6.27 -13.66 8.38
C GLY A 48 -5.05 -13.09 7.66
N ASN A 49 -5.05 -11.78 7.41
CA ASN A 49 -3.95 -11.05 6.80
C ASN A 49 -2.99 -10.40 7.81
N GLY A 50 -3.23 -10.57 9.11
CA GLY A 50 -2.34 -10.12 10.17
C GLY A 50 -2.26 -8.60 10.34
N HIS A 51 -3.38 -7.88 10.18
CA HIS A 51 -3.39 -6.45 10.42
C HIS A 51 -4.73 -5.93 10.93
N ILE A 52 -4.66 -4.82 11.67
CA ILE A 52 -5.82 -4.08 12.15
C ILE A 52 -5.61 -2.61 11.82
N CYS A 53 -6.62 -1.99 11.21
CA CYS A 53 -6.58 -0.56 10.92
C CYS A 53 -6.72 0.26 12.22
N ALA A 54 -6.62 1.59 12.12
CA ALA A 54 -6.83 2.44 13.30
C ALA A 54 -8.27 2.31 13.81
N ARG A 55 -8.48 2.34 15.14
CA ARG A 55 -9.81 2.14 15.75
C ARG A 55 -10.89 3.09 15.25
N VAL A 56 -10.51 4.32 14.86
CA VAL A 56 -11.43 5.32 14.30
C VAL A 56 -11.91 4.94 12.90
N VAL A 57 -11.06 4.28 12.12
CA VAL A 57 -11.37 3.77 10.77
C VAL A 57 -12.23 2.52 10.88
N ASP A 58 -11.88 1.62 11.81
CA ASP A 58 -12.67 0.43 12.13
C ASP A 58 -14.10 0.79 12.57
N HIS A 59 -14.23 1.78 13.45
CA HIS A 59 -15.53 2.33 13.85
C HIS A 59 -16.30 2.96 12.68
N TYR A 60 -15.59 3.67 11.79
CA TYR A 60 -16.19 4.22 10.58
C TYR A 60 -16.77 3.09 9.71
N ASN A 61 -16.01 2.05 9.43
CA ASN A 61 -16.43 0.91 8.61
C ASN A 61 -17.62 0.17 9.24
N ALA A 62 -17.63 -0.02 10.55
CA ALA A 62 -18.69 -0.77 11.23
C ALA A 62 -19.98 0.03 11.42
N VAL A 63 -19.89 1.34 11.71
CA VAL A 63 -21.04 2.11 12.25
C VAL A 63 -21.31 3.41 11.49
N ALA A 64 -20.26 4.16 11.12
CA ALA A 64 -20.42 5.53 10.64
C ALA A 64 -20.51 5.66 9.11
N ARG A 65 -20.19 4.61 8.34
CA ARG A 65 -20.18 4.65 6.86
C ARG A 65 -21.50 5.14 6.26
N ARG A 66 -22.63 4.74 6.85
CA ARG A 66 -23.99 5.14 6.40
C ARG A 66 -24.44 6.52 6.89
N LYS A 67 -23.60 7.23 7.66
CA LYS A 67 -23.94 8.51 8.31
C LYS A 67 -23.09 9.68 7.82
N LEU A 68 -22.01 9.41 7.08
CA LEU A 68 -21.09 10.41 6.58
C LEU A 68 -21.42 10.81 5.12
N PRO A 69 -20.87 11.94 4.62
CA PRO A 69 -21.10 12.41 3.26
C PRO A 69 -20.71 11.37 2.20
N GLU A 70 -21.19 11.57 0.97
CA GLU A 70 -20.70 10.83 -0.19
C GLU A 70 -19.17 11.04 -0.33
N ASN A 71 -18.41 9.94 -0.40
CA ASN A 71 -16.95 9.90 -0.58
C ASN A 71 -16.09 10.43 0.59
N PRO A 72 -16.17 9.82 1.78
CA PRO A 72 -15.27 10.16 2.87
C PRO A 72 -13.81 9.84 2.52
N GLN A 73 -12.90 10.65 3.05
CA GLN A 73 -11.46 10.47 2.85
C GLN A 73 -10.75 10.25 4.18
N LEU A 74 -9.77 9.35 4.17
CA LEU A 74 -8.83 9.12 5.25
C LEU A 74 -7.61 10.02 5.06
N TRP A 75 -7.37 10.91 6.02
CA TRP A 75 -6.13 11.66 6.08
C TRP A 75 -5.05 10.86 6.80
N VAL A 76 -3.98 10.52 6.10
CA VAL A 76 -2.85 9.74 6.65
C VAL A 76 -1.61 10.62 6.63
N PHE A 77 -0.92 10.70 7.76
CA PHE A 77 0.29 11.50 7.89
C PHE A 77 1.28 10.89 8.88
N GLY A 78 2.55 11.27 8.76
CA GLY A 78 3.58 10.84 9.69
C GLY A 78 4.98 11.30 9.32
N TYR A 79 5.85 11.30 10.33
CA TYR A 79 7.28 11.50 10.13
C TYR A 79 7.97 10.21 9.74
N ASP A 80 8.84 10.31 8.73
CA ASP A 80 9.87 9.32 8.48
C ASP A 80 11.11 9.64 9.33
N MET A 81 11.51 8.67 10.15
CA MET A 81 12.54 8.82 11.16
C MET A 81 13.69 7.84 10.90
N GLU A 82 14.91 8.35 10.78
CA GLU A 82 16.12 7.53 10.74
C GLU A 82 16.93 7.74 12.02
N LYS A 83 17.09 6.68 12.84
CA LYS A 83 17.83 6.74 14.12
C LYS A 83 17.43 7.95 14.98
N MET A 84 16.12 8.16 15.14
CA MET A 84 15.53 9.29 15.90
C MET A 84 15.75 10.68 15.27
N LYS A 85 16.19 10.78 14.02
CA LYS A 85 16.27 12.04 13.27
C LYS A 85 15.17 12.10 12.20
N PRO A 86 14.40 13.20 12.11
CA PRO A 86 13.40 13.33 11.07
C PRO A 86 14.08 13.50 9.72
N ARG A 87 13.63 12.74 8.72
CA ARG A 87 14.02 12.91 7.32
C ARG A 87 12.99 13.70 6.53
N GLY A 88 11.72 13.57 6.89
CA GLY A 88 10.62 14.27 6.23
C GLY A 88 9.27 14.00 6.89
N TRP A 89 8.32 14.87 6.58
CA TRP A 89 6.91 14.72 6.89
C TRP A 89 6.16 14.32 5.62
N TYR A 90 5.34 13.28 5.72
CA TYR A 90 4.47 12.84 4.63
C TYR A 90 3.01 13.00 5.03
N SER A 91 2.18 13.35 4.05
CA SER A 91 0.76 13.54 4.24
C SER A 91 0.02 13.25 2.93
N ILE A 92 -1.02 12.42 2.99
CA ILE A 92 -1.85 12.05 1.85
C ILE A 92 -3.31 11.93 2.26
N MET A 93 -4.21 12.11 1.30
CA MET A 93 -5.63 11.80 1.43
C MET A 93 -5.92 10.55 0.62
N MET A 94 -6.59 9.57 1.21
CA MET A 94 -7.01 8.35 0.54
C MET A 94 -8.54 8.21 0.58
N PRO A 95 -9.21 7.74 -0.48
CA PRO A 95 -10.64 7.50 -0.43
C PRO A 95 -10.97 6.31 0.49
N LEU A 96 -12.10 6.41 1.20
CA LEU A 96 -12.73 5.29 1.89
C LEU A 96 -13.92 4.82 1.05
N PHE A 97 -13.88 3.56 0.60
CA PHE A 97 -14.96 2.99 -0.20
C PHE A 97 -15.99 2.28 0.69
N ASP A 98 -17.26 2.37 0.30
CA ASP A 98 -18.34 1.66 0.98
C ASP A 98 -18.32 0.18 0.56
N VAL A 99 -18.03 -0.70 1.51
CA VAL A 99 -17.97 -2.15 1.33
C VAL A 99 -18.66 -2.80 2.52
N GLU A 100 -19.60 -3.70 2.23
CA GLU A 100 -20.27 -4.46 3.28
C GLU A 100 -19.27 -5.31 4.08
N PRO A 101 -19.39 -5.42 5.42
CA PRO A 101 -18.41 -6.08 6.29
C PRO A 101 -18.04 -7.50 5.86
N GLU A 102 -18.99 -8.23 5.29
CA GLU A 102 -18.82 -9.60 4.82
C GLU A 102 -17.83 -9.68 3.63
N ASN A 103 -17.65 -8.59 2.89
CA ASN A 103 -16.79 -8.49 1.71
C ASN A 103 -15.41 -7.87 2.02
N HIS A 104 -15.09 -7.56 3.28
CA HIS A 104 -13.83 -6.88 3.65
C HIS A 104 -12.60 -7.69 3.27
N ASP A 105 -12.59 -8.99 3.53
CA ASP A 105 -11.47 -9.85 3.16
C ASP A 105 -11.32 -9.98 1.62
N ASP A 106 -12.44 -9.99 0.89
CA ASP A 106 -12.45 -10.09 -0.58
C ASP A 106 -11.86 -8.83 -1.24
N ILE A 107 -12.25 -7.63 -0.78
CA ILE A 107 -11.65 -6.40 -1.30
C ILE A 107 -10.17 -6.28 -0.90
N ILE A 108 -9.78 -6.73 0.30
CA ILE A 108 -8.37 -6.78 0.70
C ILE A 108 -7.58 -7.69 -0.24
N TYR A 109 -8.10 -8.88 -0.53
CA TYR A 109 -7.46 -9.83 -1.44
C TYR A 109 -7.30 -9.24 -2.85
N ALA A 110 -8.38 -8.74 -3.45
CA ALA A 110 -8.34 -8.15 -4.78
C ALA A 110 -7.41 -6.93 -4.85
N THR A 111 -7.41 -6.09 -3.80
CA THR A 111 -6.52 -4.93 -3.73
C THR A 111 -5.05 -5.33 -3.65
N LYS A 112 -4.72 -6.37 -2.90
CA LYS A 112 -3.35 -6.91 -2.86
C LYS A 112 -2.90 -7.43 -4.20
N GLU A 113 -3.75 -8.09 -4.97
CA GLU A 113 -3.42 -8.49 -6.34
C GLU A 113 -3.08 -7.28 -7.23
N LEU A 114 -3.83 -6.18 -7.13
CA LEU A 114 -3.50 -4.94 -7.85
C LEU A 114 -2.15 -4.37 -7.42
N GLN A 115 -1.90 -4.30 -6.11
CA GLN A 115 -0.63 -3.81 -5.54
C GLN A 115 0.56 -4.68 -5.97
N ASP A 116 0.41 -6.00 -6.00
CA ASP A 116 1.44 -6.95 -6.43
C ASP A 116 1.73 -6.80 -7.92
N LEU A 117 0.71 -6.63 -8.76
CA LEU A 117 0.89 -6.35 -10.19
C LEU A 117 1.65 -5.02 -10.41
N ALA A 118 1.28 -3.96 -9.69
CA ALA A 118 1.99 -2.68 -9.75
C ALA A 118 3.45 -2.81 -9.28
N ASN A 119 3.70 -3.52 -8.18
CA ASN A 119 5.06 -3.78 -7.69
C ASN A 119 5.90 -4.54 -8.73
N ASN A 120 5.32 -5.54 -9.40
CA ASN A 120 6.00 -6.31 -10.43
C ASN A 120 6.34 -5.43 -11.65
N ALA A 121 5.41 -4.60 -12.11
CA ALA A 121 5.64 -3.66 -13.20
C ALA A 121 6.75 -2.66 -12.84
N LEU A 122 6.68 -2.01 -11.67
CA LEU A 122 7.72 -1.11 -11.19
C LEU A 122 9.10 -1.76 -11.12
N ASN A 123 9.18 -3.00 -10.63
CA ASN A 123 10.43 -3.74 -10.54
C ASN A 123 11.03 -3.98 -11.94
N GLN A 124 10.20 -4.28 -12.94
CA GLN A 124 10.62 -4.42 -14.32
C GLN A 124 11.07 -3.08 -14.91
N THR A 125 10.26 -2.02 -14.81
CA THR A 125 10.57 -0.66 -15.29
C THR A 125 11.90 -0.17 -14.72
N ARG A 126 12.07 -0.25 -13.40
CA ARG A 126 13.31 0.15 -12.73
C ARG A 126 14.52 -0.66 -13.20
N SER A 127 14.34 -1.97 -13.42
CA SER A 127 15.43 -2.85 -13.87
C SER A 127 15.85 -2.50 -15.29
N GLN A 128 14.90 -2.22 -16.19
CA GLN A 128 15.16 -1.82 -17.57
C GLN A 128 15.82 -0.44 -17.64
N ILE A 129 15.34 0.54 -16.88
CA ILE A 129 15.95 1.88 -16.81
C ILE A 129 17.40 1.76 -16.28
N LYS A 130 17.62 0.96 -15.23
CA LYS A 130 18.99 0.70 -14.72
C LYS A 130 19.88 0.04 -15.77
N ALA A 131 19.35 -0.92 -16.52
CA ALA A 131 20.11 -1.57 -17.59
C ALA A 131 20.50 -0.58 -18.69
N ALA A 132 19.59 0.32 -19.08
CA ALA A 132 19.82 1.34 -20.09
C ALA A 132 20.82 2.42 -19.63
N TRP A 133 20.72 2.91 -18.39
CA TRP A 133 21.64 3.93 -17.87
C TRP A 133 23.04 3.41 -17.59
N PHE A 134 23.16 2.16 -17.15
CA PHE A 134 24.42 1.65 -16.64
C PHE A 134 25.07 0.61 -17.55
N GLU A 135 24.65 0.50 -18.83
CA GLU A 135 25.19 -0.43 -19.86
C GLU A 135 26.34 -1.27 -19.30
N TYR A 136 26.03 -2.40 -18.68
CA TYR A 136 27.05 -3.25 -18.09
C TYR A 136 27.52 -4.18 -19.21
N PRO A 137 28.59 -3.87 -19.97
CA PRO A 137 29.12 -4.84 -20.93
C PRO A 137 29.41 -6.13 -20.17
N GLU A 138 28.88 -7.24 -20.69
CA GLU A 138 29.02 -8.61 -20.16
C GLU A 138 30.46 -8.91 -19.72
N GLU A 139 31.45 -8.28 -20.37
CA GLU A 139 32.89 -8.37 -20.10
C GLU A 139 33.31 -8.00 -18.66
N ARG A 140 32.55 -7.16 -17.94
CA ARG A 140 32.89 -6.78 -16.54
C ARG A 140 32.38 -7.76 -15.48
N LYS A 141 31.53 -8.74 -15.84
CA LYS A 141 31.02 -9.76 -14.90
C LYS A 141 32.09 -10.74 -14.42
N LEU A 142 33.20 -10.85 -15.14
CA LEU A 142 34.25 -11.85 -14.90
C LEU A 142 35.33 -11.45 -13.87
N LYS A 143 35.45 -10.17 -13.46
CA LYS A 143 36.66 -9.75 -12.71
C LYS A 143 36.49 -9.00 -11.38
N GLU A 144 35.30 -8.56 -10.97
CA GLU A 144 35.18 -7.88 -9.68
C GLU A 144 33.99 -8.38 -8.84
N ASN A 145 34.29 -9.39 -8.02
CA ASN A 145 33.68 -9.76 -6.74
C ASN A 145 32.30 -9.14 -6.42
N LYS A 146 31.32 -10.02 -6.16
CA LYS A 146 29.98 -9.83 -5.55
C LYS A 146 29.83 -8.67 -4.54
N LYS A 147 30.90 -8.22 -3.89
CA LYS A 147 30.97 -7.13 -2.90
C LYS A 147 30.86 -5.71 -3.47
N LYS A 148 31.10 -5.49 -4.78
CA LYS A 148 31.08 -4.15 -5.41
C LYS A 148 29.79 -3.85 -6.18
N LYS A 149 28.90 -4.84 -6.36
CA LYS A 149 27.60 -4.72 -7.04
C LYS A 149 26.67 -3.69 -6.38
N ASP A 150 26.84 -3.43 -5.08
CA ASP A 150 26.03 -2.45 -4.35
C ASP A 150 26.64 -1.04 -4.27
N LYS A 151 27.92 -0.85 -4.64
CA LYS A 151 28.64 0.42 -4.40
C LYS A 151 28.51 1.47 -5.51
N THR A 152 27.87 1.16 -6.63
CA THR A 152 27.63 2.11 -7.73
C THR A 152 26.15 2.21 -8.08
N LYS A 153 25.27 2.04 -7.09
CA LYS A 153 23.83 2.29 -7.24
C LYS A 153 23.58 3.79 -7.10
N GLY A 154 23.39 4.48 -8.22
CA GLY A 154 22.69 5.76 -8.17
C GLY A 154 21.33 5.57 -7.48
N ASP A 155 20.90 6.58 -6.72
CA ASP A 155 19.57 6.55 -6.10
C ASP A 155 18.50 6.56 -7.20
N THR A 156 17.67 5.52 -7.24
CA THR A 156 16.55 5.40 -8.19
C THR A 156 15.20 5.48 -7.49
N SER A 157 15.16 5.96 -6.24
CA SER A 157 13.93 6.09 -5.46
C SER A 157 12.89 7.01 -6.12
N PHE A 158 13.34 7.95 -6.94
CA PHE A 158 12.46 8.82 -7.72
C PHE A 158 11.62 8.06 -8.75
N ILE A 159 12.13 6.95 -9.32
CA ILE A 159 11.38 6.10 -10.25
C ILE A 159 10.20 5.46 -9.53
N ASP A 160 10.42 4.99 -8.30
CA ASP A 160 9.37 4.46 -7.45
C ASP A 160 8.32 5.53 -7.22
N LEU A 161 8.73 6.68 -6.71
CA LEU A 161 7.82 7.77 -6.34
C LEU A 161 6.92 8.18 -7.50
N ASP A 162 7.53 8.42 -8.66
CA ASP A 162 6.84 8.83 -9.89
C ASP A 162 5.85 7.75 -10.37
N PHE A 163 6.27 6.48 -10.39
CA PHE A 163 5.38 5.37 -10.76
C PHE A 163 4.15 5.29 -9.85
N TRP A 164 4.33 5.36 -8.52
CA TRP A 164 3.21 5.29 -7.58
C TRP A 164 2.28 6.49 -7.73
N GLN A 165 2.82 7.68 -7.97
CA GLN A 165 2.02 8.88 -8.19
C GLN A 165 1.21 8.81 -9.49
N GLN A 166 1.82 8.37 -10.60
CA GLN A 166 1.15 8.32 -11.90
C GLN A 166 0.03 7.26 -11.96
N THR A 167 0.19 6.16 -11.23
CA THR A 167 -0.77 5.05 -11.22
C THR A 167 -1.87 5.19 -10.16
N GLU A 168 -1.75 6.15 -9.24
CA GLU A 168 -2.63 6.31 -8.07
C GLU A 168 -4.10 6.51 -8.43
N ALA A 169 -4.39 7.42 -9.37
CA ALA A 169 -5.77 7.73 -9.76
C ALA A 169 -6.49 6.50 -10.32
N THR A 170 -5.83 5.76 -11.22
CA THR A 170 -6.37 4.53 -11.81
C THR A 170 -6.48 3.42 -10.77
N PHE A 171 -5.56 3.34 -9.80
CA PHE A 171 -5.66 2.39 -8.70
C PHE A 171 -6.96 2.63 -7.91
N TYR A 172 -7.20 3.86 -7.46
CA TYR A 172 -8.40 4.16 -6.68
C TYR A 172 -9.68 4.02 -7.48
N LEU A 173 -9.69 4.35 -8.77
CA LEU A 173 -10.82 4.04 -9.65
C LEU A 173 -11.09 2.52 -9.70
N THR A 174 -10.03 1.72 -9.83
CA THR A 174 -10.15 0.25 -9.90
C THR A 174 -10.68 -0.34 -8.58
N VAL A 175 -10.18 0.13 -7.44
CA VAL A 175 -10.68 -0.29 -6.12
C VAL A 175 -12.13 0.15 -5.90
N SER A 176 -12.54 1.33 -6.40
CA SER A 176 -13.93 1.77 -6.34
C SER A 176 -14.87 0.85 -7.13
N HIS A 177 -14.42 0.35 -8.29
CA HIS A 177 -15.17 -0.64 -9.06
C HIS A 177 -15.26 -1.97 -8.31
N ILE A 178 -14.19 -2.42 -7.67
CA ILE A 178 -14.20 -3.63 -6.83
C ILE A 178 -15.22 -3.51 -5.71
N ALA A 179 -15.18 -2.41 -4.95
CA ALA A 179 -16.11 -2.14 -3.87
C ALA A 179 -17.56 -2.18 -4.35
N HIS A 180 -17.86 -1.51 -5.46
CA HIS A 180 -19.18 -1.50 -6.06
C HIS A 180 -19.63 -2.90 -6.50
N ASN A 181 -18.80 -3.63 -7.25
CA ASN A 181 -19.12 -4.95 -7.79
C ASN A 181 -19.37 -5.98 -6.68
N LEU A 182 -18.52 -5.99 -5.64
CA LEU A 182 -18.66 -6.91 -4.50
C LEU A 182 -19.98 -6.68 -3.74
N ASN A 183 -20.38 -5.42 -3.54
CA ASN A 183 -21.68 -5.11 -2.92
C ASN A 183 -22.87 -5.58 -3.78
N GLN A 184 -22.69 -5.68 -5.09
CA GLN A 184 -23.68 -6.25 -6.03
C GLN A 184 -23.55 -7.77 -6.21
N GLN A 185 -22.69 -8.44 -5.43
CA GLN A 185 -22.39 -9.87 -5.56
C GLN A 185 -21.89 -10.27 -6.95
N GLN A 186 -21.16 -9.36 -7.61
CA GLN A 186 -20.54 -9.56 -8.90
C GLN A 186 -19.04 -9.87 -8.74
N PRO A 187 -18.38 -10.42 -9.78
CA PRO A 187 -16.93 -10.56 -9.78
C PRO A 187 -16.23 -9.22 -9.48
N ALA A 188 -15.12 -9.28 -8.73
CA ALA A 188 -14.39 -8.08 -8.28
C ALA A 188 -14.11 -7.09 -9.43
N LEU A 189 -13.71 -7.58 -10.60
CA LEU A 189 -13.52 -6.75 -11.79
C LEU A 189 -14.11 -7.42 -13.03
N THR A 190 -14.66 -6.59 -13.92
CA THR A 190 -14.93 -6.99 -15.30
C THR A 190 -13.64 -7.08 -16.10
N SER A 191 -13.67 -7.78 -17.24
CA SER A 191 -12.49 -7.86 -18.13
C SER A 191 -12.04 -6.50 -18.65
N GLU A 192 -12.95 -5.55 -18.82
CA GLU A 192 -12.62 -4.19 -19.24
C GLU A 192 -11.91 -3.41 -18.14
N GLN A 193 -12.43 -3.45 -16.91
CA GLN A 193 -11.79 -2.78 -15.77
C GLN A 193 -10.41 -3.37 -15.45
N ALA A 194 -10.26 -4.70 -15.53
CA ALA A 194 -8.97 -5.36 -15.35
C ALA A 194 -7.96 -4.97 -16.45
N LYS A 195 -8.41 -4.86 -17.71
CA LYS A 195 -7.57 -4.38 -18.82
C LYS A 195 -7.15 -2.92 -18.61
N TYR A 196 -8.05 -2.07 -18.12
CA TYR A 196 -7.74 -0.67 -17.85
C TYR A 196 -6.61 -0.53 -16.83
N TRP A 197 -6.71 -1.21 -15.68
CA TRP A 197 -5.64 -1.27 -14.68
C TRP A 197 -4.32 -1.77 -15.28
N ARG A 198 -4.37 -2.91 -15.98
CA ARG A 198 -3.19 -3.51 -16.60
C ARG A 198 -2.52 -2.57 -17.60
N ASN A 199 -3.28 -1.84 -18.40
CA ASN A 199 -2.73 -0.92 -19.38
C ASN A 199 -2.02 0.25 -18.68
N THR A 200 -2.61 0.80 -17.61
CA THR A 200 -1.98 1.90 -16.87
C THR A 200 -0.64 1.51 -16.26
N ILE A 201 -0.52 0.34 -15.63
CA ILE A 201 0.75 -0.07 -15.00
C ILE A 201 1.85 -0.48 -15.99
N ASN A 202 1.51 -0.64 -17.29
CA ASN A 202 2.45 -1.01 -18.36
C ASN A 202 2.83 0.17 -19.28
N GLN A 203 2.31 1.38 -19.01
CA GLN A 203 2.75 2.60 -19.69
C GLN A 203 4.11 3.04 -19.17
#